data_AF-A0A7V9F0Q4-F1
#
_entry.id   AF-A0A7V9F0Q4-F1
#
_cell.length_a   1.000
_cell.length_b   1.000
_cell.length_c   1.000
_cell.angle_alpha   90.00
_cell.angle_beta   90.00
_cell.angle_gamma   90.00
#
_symmetry.space_group_name_H-M   'P 1'
#
loop_
_entity.id
_entity.type
_entity.pdbx_description
1 polymer ?
#
loop_
_entity_poly.entity_id
_entity_poly.type
_entity_poly.pdbx_seq_one_letter_code
_entity_poly.pdbx_strand_id
1 'polypeptide(L)' 'MRIASLVPSSTEMLFALGLGDSVVAVTHECDHPPEAAGRPHLTRSVIPTGLTAREIDRAVRERTEAG' A
#
# COMPACT_ATOMS: atom_id res chain seq x y z
N MET A 1 8.81 -19.90 2.04
CA MET A 1 7.41 -19.42 2.15
C MET A 1 7.20 -18.27 1.17
N ARG A 2 5.96 -17.93 0.80
CA ARG A 2 5.66 -16.78 -0.08
C ARG A 2 4.63 -15.88 0.60
N ILE A 3 4.98 -14.63 0.87
CA ILE A 3 4.18 -13.70 1.67
C ILE A 3 3.72 -12.53 0.79
N ALA A 4 2.41 -12.28 0.78
CA ALA A 4 1.85 -11.01 0.33
C ALA A 4 1.55 -10.15 1.57
N SER A 5 2.22 -9.01 1.71
CA SER A 5 2.06 -8.13 2.88
C SER A 5 1.22 -6.92 2.51
N LEU A 6 0.04 -6.80 3.11
CA LEU A 6 -0.95 -5.77 2.76
C LEU A 6 -1.04 -4.62 3.77
N VAL A 7 -0.06 -4.52 4.67
CA VAL A 7 0.01 -3.45 5.69
C VAL A 7 1.44 -2.91 5.72
N PRO A 8 1.66 -1.59 5.50
CA PRO A 8 3.00 -1.00 5.46
C PRO A 8 3.87 -1.38 6.66
N SER A 9 3.35 -1.22 7.88
CA SER A 9 4.09 -1.58 9.10
C SER A 9 4.47 -3.06 9.19
N SER A 10 3.62 -3.96 8.69
CA SER A 10 3.94 -5.40 8.63
C SER A 10 5.02 -5.70 7.60
N THR A 11 4.99 -5.01 6.46
CA THR A 11 6.05 -5.10 5.45
C THR A 11 7.38 -4.68 6.04
N GLU A 12 7.44 -3.52 6.69
CA GLU A 12 8.66 -3.03 7.35
C GLU A 12 9.20 -4.02 8.40
N MET A 13 8.34 -4.58 9.24
CA MET A 13 8.71 -5.60 10.22
C MET A 13 9.32 -6.85 9.55
N LEU A 14 8.75 -7.33 8.44
CA LEU A 14 9.27 -8.49 7.73
C LEU A 14 10.67 -8.25 7.18
N PHE A 15 10.92 -7.07 6.61
CA PHE A 15 12.26 -6.70 6.15
C PHE A 15 13.24 -6.56 7.32
N ALA A 16 12.83 -5.90 8.41
CA ALA A 16 13.66 -5.75 9.61
C ALA A 16 14.04 -7.09 10.26
N LEU A 17 13.17 -8.11 10.16
CA LEU A 17 13.41 -9.47 10.65
C LEU A 17 14.21 -10.36 9.66
N GLY A 18 14.68 -9.82 8.53
CA GLY A 18 15.42 -10.58 7.52
C GLY A 18 14.54 -11.50 6.66
N LEU A 19 13.22 -11.30 6.67
CA LEU A 19 12.25 -12.09 5.89
C LEU A 19 11.85 -11.42 4.57
N GLY A 20 12.52 -10.32 4.19
CA GLY A 20 12.22 -9.53 2.98
C GLY A 20 12.22 -10.35 1.68
N ASP A 21 13.05 -11.40 1.59
CA ASP A 21 13.09 -12.31 0.43
C ASP A 21 11.86 -13.21 0.31
N SER A 22 11.14 -13.42 1.41
CA SER A 22 9.87 -14.14 1.41
C SER A 22 8.69 -13.24 1.00
N VAL A 23 8.87 -11.91 0.97
CA VAL A 23 7.84 -10.95 0.56
C VAL A 23 7.81 -10.89 -0.97
N VAL A 24 6.74 -11.43 -1.56
CA VAL A 24 6.59 -11.53 -3.01
C VAL A 24 5.70 -10.44 -3.61
N ALA A 25 4.91 -9.74 -2.79
CA ALA A 25 4.03 -8.65 -3.22
C ALA A 25 3.60 -7.78 -2.03
N VAL A 26 3.25 -6.52 -2.29
CA VAL A 26 2.95 -5.50 -1.26
C VAL A 26 1.75 -4.61 -1.65
N THR A 27 1.33 -3.67 -0.79
CA THR A 27 0.37 -2.62 -1.18
C THR A 27 1.04 -1.52 -1.99
N HIS A 28 0.26 -0.70 -2.68
CA HIS A 28 0.76 0.53 -3.31
C HIS A 28 1.33 1.58 -2.33
N GLU A 29 1.12 1.41 -1.03
CA GLU A 29 1.62 2.30 0.02
C GLU A 29 2.89 1.76 0.70
N CYS A 30 3.34 0.55 0.37
CA CYS A 30 4.55 -0.02 0.94
C CYS A 30 5.78 0.48 0.17
N ASP A 31 6.38 1.55 0.67
CA ASP A 31 7.55 2.21 0.08
C ASP A 31 8.84 2.07 0.92
N HIS A 32 8.75 1.46 2.11
CA HIS A 32 9.87 1.23 3.01
C HIS A 32 10.05 -0.26 3.40
N PRO A 33 11.29 -0.78 3.48
CA PRO A 33 12.53 -0.15 2.97
C PRO A 33 12.53 -0.03 1.44
N PRO A 34 13.49 0.66 0.78
CA PRO A 34 13.47 0.88 -0.67
C PRO A 34 13.31 -0.40 -1.50
N GLU A 35 13.75 -1.54 -0.99
CA GLU A 35 13.59 -2.87 -1.60
C GLU A 35 12.11 -3.31 -1.67
N ALA A 36 11.26 -2.87 -0.75
CA ALA A 36 9.83 -3.15 -0.74
C ALA A 36 9.11 -2.48 -1.93
N ALA A 37 9.50 -1.26 -2.29
CA ALA A 37 8.94 -0.51 -3.42
C ALA A 37 9.21 -1.19 -4.78
N GLY A 38 10.20 -2.09 -4.85
CA GLY A 38 10.48 -2.92 -6.03
C GLY A 38 9.58 -4.15 -6.16
N ARG A 39 8.73 -4.46 -5.16
CA ARG A 39 7.82 -5.61 -5.19
C ARG A 39 6.54 -5.27 -5.97
N PRO A 40 5.89 -6.25 -6.63
CA PRO A 40 4.58 -6.04 -7.25
C PRO A 40 3.55 -5.49 -6.27
N HIS A 41 2.82 -4.45 -6.68
CA HIS A 41 1.71 -3.88 -5.91
C HIS A 41 0.40 -4.61 -6.21
N LEU A 42 -0.25 -5.14 -5.17
CA LEU A 42 -1.55 -5.84 -5.28
C LEU A 42 -2.76 -4.91 -5.15
N THR A 43 -2.54 -3.70 -4.65
CA THR A 43 -3.59 -2.71 -4.44
C THR A 43 -3.26 -1.44 -5.21
N ARG A 44 -4.27 -0.58 -5.38
CA ARG A 44 -4.13 0.77 -5.92
C ARG A 44 -5.11 1.69 -5.20
N SER A 45 -4.80 2.97 -5.12
CA SER A 45 -5.78 3.95 -4.67
C SER A 45 -6.93 4.06 -5.68
N VAL A 46 -8.16 4.14 -5.16
CA VAL A 46 -9.36 4.46 -5.94
C VAL A 46 -9.60 5.96 -6.08
N ILE A 47 -8.80 6.76 -5.36
CA ILE A 47 -8.81 8.22 -5.42
C ILE A 47 -7.75 8.68 -6.44
N PRO A 48 -8.13 9.44 -7.48
CA PRO A 48 -7.19 9.96 -8.46
C PRO A 48 -6.11 10.87 -7.85
N THR A 49 -4.95 10.92 -8.50
CA THR A 49 -3.89 11.87 -8.15
C THR A 49 -4.21 13.28 -8.66
N GLY A 50 -3.58 14.31 -8.10
CA GLY A 50 -3.70 15.70 -8.55
C GLY A 50 -4.94 16.45 -8.04
N LEU A 51 -5.71 15.86 -7.14
CA LEU A 51 -6.86 16.51 -6.50
C LEU A 51 -6.44 17.45 -5.37
N THR A 52 -7.19 18.53 -5.18
CA THR A 52 -7.09 19.37 -3.98
C THR A 52 -7.61 18.62 -2.75
N ALA A 53 -7.22 19.05 -1.55
CA ALA A 53 -7.70 18.44 -0.30
C ALA A 53 -9.23 18.38 -0.20
N ARG A 54 -9.93 19.42 -0.68
CA ARG A 54 -11.41 19.47 -0.67
C ARG A 54 -12.01 18.45 -1.65
N GLU A 55 -11.37 18.24 -2.80
CA GLU A 55 -11.82 17.25 -3.77
C GLU A 55 -11.55 15.82 -3.30
N ILE A 56 -10.46 15.59 -2.58
CA ILE A 56 -10.16 14.31 -1.93
C ILE A 56 -11.24 13.99 -0.88
N ASP A 57 -11.54 14.91 0.04
CA ASP A 57 -12.56 14.70 1.08
C ASP A 57 -13.92 14.34 0.45
N ARG A 58 -14.35 15.09 -0.58
CA ARG A 58 -15.56 14.79 -1.34
C ARG A 58 -15.52 13.38 -1.95
N ALA A 59 -14.41 13.02 -2.63
CA ALA A 59 -14.28 11.73 -3.31
C ALA A 59 -14.27 10.53 -2.33
N VAL A 60 -13.76 10.72 -1.12
CA VAL A 60 -13.79 9.71 -0.04
C VAL A 60 -15.21 9.54 0.50
N ARG A 61 -15.91 10.64 0.81
CA ARG A 61 -17.32 10.61 1.28
C ARG A 61 -18.22 9.89 0.31
N GLU A 62 -18.21 10.32 -0.96
CA GLU A 62 -19.04 9.73 -2.03
C GLU A 62 -18.86 8.21 -2.15
N ARG A 63 -17.64 7.69 -1.94
CA ARG A 63 -17.35 6.24 -2.04
C ARG A 63 -17.70 5.47 -0.77
N THR A 64 -17.53 6.09 0.39
CA THR A 64 -17.82 5.43 1.68
C THR A 64 -19.33 5.35 1.92
N GLU A 65 -20.08 6.35 1.44
CA GLU A 65 -21.54 6.38 1.51
C GLU A 65 -22.23 5.49 0.47
N ALA A 66 -21.53 5.11 -0.61
CA ALA A 66 -22.04 4.25 -1.66
C ALA A 66 -21.82 2.73 -1.41
N GLY A 67 -21.14 2.36 -0.33
CA GLY A 67 -20.90 0.98 0.10
C GLY A 67 -21.87 0.53 1.17
#